data_AF-A0A255GMK0-F1
#
_entry.id   AF-A0A255GMK0-F1
#
_cell.length_a   1.000
_cell.length_b   1.000
_cell.length_c   1.000
_cell.angle_alpha   90.00
_cell.angle_beta   90.00
_cell.angle_gamma   90.00
#
_symmetry.space_group_name_H-M   'P 1'
#
loop_
_entity.id
_entity.type
_entity.pdbx_description
1 polymer ?
#
loop_
_entity_poly.entity_id
_entity_poly.type
_entity_poly.pdbx_seq_one_letter_code
_entity_poly.pdbx_strand_id
1 'polypeptide(L)'
;MTDESELCRWEDDGGWCVEPPEPSRQRPTFDFDESPARTTRERLEQIPDLVAQVVLTIGAPNPGDEVGRTPRVPGSRPPIDLGVLDLLRTHDHRDEDHSSAPLIRLGECSRLVWQSLDVEARQRHPQPCGELAWRTEASWLANVWSEAQLVLDLADMDWIESEVREIHAALRSAARLRREPAYACPRCAGSMVLTWSGSVLECVDCRHTERTDLESRYRRRSPMPTSLIVSEFSHLGVTAPRLWQWKRRRKITCAETPAGSRESWFWPWDVLLLASPDIAEAVARRESA
;
A
#
# COMPACT_ATOMS: atom_id res chain seq x y z
N MET A 1 35.53 -43.65 -59.31
CA MET A 1 34.61 -43.93 -60.43
C MET A 1 33.23 -43.98 -59.80
N THR A 2 32.40 -42.95 -59.78
CA THR A 2 32.10 -41.78 -60.65
C THR A 2 31.74 -40.64 -59.68
N ASP A 3 32.38 -39.47 -59.66
CA ASP A 3 32.37 -38.35 -60.62
C ASP A 3 31.00 -38.05 -61.23
N GLU A 4 30.34 -37.04 -60.64
CA GLU A 4 29.30 -36.22 -61.28
C GLU A 4 29.19 -34.91 -60.50
N SER A 5 30.13 -34.04 -60.83
CA SER A 5 30.06 -32.60 -60.70
C SER A 5 29.03 -32.02 -61.67
N GLU A 6 27.96 -31.41 -61.16
CA GLU A 6 27.04 -30.48 -61.83
C GLU A 6 26.03 -30.05 -60.73
N LEU A 7 25.65 -28.81 -60.46
CA LEU A 7 25.65 -27.56 -61.19
C LEU A 7 25.45 -26.47 -60.12
N CYS A 8 26.41 -25.55 -59.96
CA CYS A 8 26.21 -24.33 -59.19
C CYS A 8 25.31 -23.39 -59.99
N ARG A 9 24.03 -23.27 -59.59
CA ARG A 9 23.13 -22.20 -60.02
C ARG A 9 22.90 -21.30 -58.81
N TRP A 10 23.67 -20.22 -58.73
CA TRP A 10 23.43 -19.14 -57.77
C TRP A 10 22.38 -18.23 -58.39
N GLU A 11 21.14 -18.32 -57.89
CA GLU A 11 20.16 -17.26 -58.05
C GLU A 11 20.34 -16.28 -56.89
N ASP A 12 20.81 -15.08 -57.23
CA ASP A 12 20.86 -13.91 -56.36
C ASP A 12 19.43 -13.45 -56.05
N ASP A 13 18.83 -14.02 -55.01
CA ASP A 13 17.69 -13.40 -54.34
C ASP A 13 18.20 -12.70 -53.08
N GLY A 14 18.09 -11.37 -53.08
CA GLY A 14 18.45 -10.45 -52.01
C GLY A 14 17.64 -10.68 -50.73
N GLY A 15 17.94 -11.77 -50.04
CA GLY A 15 17.47 -12.07 -48.70
C GLY A 15 18.16 -11.16 -47.70
N TRP A 16 17.45 -10.11 -47.28
CA TRP A 16 17.82 -9.32 -46.10
C TRP A 16 18.03 -10.27 -44.93
N CYS A 17 19.25 -10.31 -44.39
CA CYS A 17 19.50 -10.93 -43.09
C CYS A 17 18.71 -10.13 -42.05
N VAL A 18 17.49 -10.58 -41.75
CA VAL A 18 16.72 -10.11 -40.60
C VAL A 18 17.48 -10.60 -39.38
N GLU A 19 18.13 -9.66 -38.68
CA GLU A 19 18.71 -9.94 -37.37
C GLU A 19 17.63 -10.59 -36.48
N PRO A 20 17.94 -11.71 -35.80
CA PRO A 20 17.00 -12.30 -34.87
C PRO A 20 16.68 -11.26 -33.80
N PRO A 21 15.40 -11.03 -33.45
CA PRO A 21 15.03 -10.03 -32.47
C PRO A 21 15.75 -10.33 -31.15
N GLU A 22 16.45 -9.33 -30.63
CA GLU A 22 17.05 -9.41 -29.29
C GLU A 22 15.99 -9.93 -28.31
N PRO A 23 16.32 -10.90 -27.43
CA PRO A 23 15.39 -11.34 -26.40
C PRO A 23 15.05 -10.11 -25.57
N SER A 24 13.79 -9.68 -25.72
CA SER A 24 13.24 -8.54 -25.01
C SER A 24 13.55 -8.75 -23.53
N ARG A 25 14.41 -7.88 -22.97
CA ARG A 25 14.54 -7.72 -21.53
C ARG A 25 13.25 -7.08 -21.03
N GLN A 26 12.16 -7.84 -21.05
CA GLN A 26 10.97 -7.53 -20.29
C GLN A 26 11.39 -7.64 -18.83
N ARG A 27 11.70 -6.48 -18.22
CA ARG A 27 11.56 -6.36 -16.77
C ARG A 27 10.15 -6.82 -16.44
N PRO A 28 9.93 -7.66 -15.42
CA PRO A 28 8.59 -7.94 -14.94
C PRO A 28 7.97 -6.60 -14.54
N THR A 29 7.09 -6.09 -15.40
CA THR A 29 6.16 -5.03 -15.06
C THR A 29 5.19 -5.67 -14.10
N PHE A 30 5.40 -5.43 -12.81
CA PHE A 30 4.33 -5.61 -11.84
C PHE A 30 3.24 -4.63 -12.26
N ASP A 31 2.16 -5.15 -12.87
CA ASP A 31 0.90 -4.44 -13.04
C ASP A 31 0.39 -4.11 -11.63
N PHE A 32 0.75 -2.94 -11.15
CA PHE A 32 0.11 -2.30 -10.01
C PHE A 32 -1.16 -1.63 -10.53
N ASP A 33 -2.15 -2.47 -10.84
CA ASP A 33 -3.50 -2.08 -11.20
C ASP A 33 -4.13 -1.28 -10.05
N GLU A 34 -4.88 -0.24 -10.40
CA GLU A 34 -5.65 0.65 -9.52
C GLU A 34 -6.61 -0.18 -8.63
N SER A 35 -6.09 -0.75 -7.54
CA SER A 35 -6.86 -1.74 -6.80
C SER A 35 -7.90 -1.05 -5.91
N PRO A 36 -9.18 -1.47 -5.95
CA PRO A 36 -10.11 -1.16 -4.87
C PRO A 36 -9.47 -1.52 -3.53
N ALA A 37 -9.86 -0.85 -2.45
CA ALA A 37 -9.29 -1.07 -1.12
C ALA A 37 -9.09 -2.57 -0.87
N ARG A 38 -7.82 -3.02 -0.83
CA ARG A 38 -7.46 -4.45 -0.79
C ARG A 38 -8.32 -5.20 0.22
N THR A 39 -8.71 -6.42 -0.09
CA THR A 39 -9.48 -7.24 0.88
C THR A 39 -8.58 -7.71 2.02
N THR A 40 -9.17 -8.11 3.16
CA THR A 40 -8.42 -8.66 4.31
C THR A 40 -7.65 -9.91 3.91
N ARG A 41 -8.26 -10.77 3.08
CA ARG A 41 -7.60 -11.95 2.49
C ARG A 41 -6.36 -11.58 1.68
N GLU A 42 -6.45 -10.63 0.76
CA GLU A 42 -5.30 -10.19 -0.04
C GLU A 42 -4.16 -9.63 0.82
N ARG A 43 -4.49 -8.93 1.91
CA ARG A 43 -3.46 -8.46 2.87
C ARG A 43 -2.76 -9.62 3.54
N LEU A 44 -3.52 -10.61 4.02
CA LEU A 44 -2.98 -11.82 4.65
C LEU A 44 -2.06 -12.60 3.68
N GLU A 45 -2.47 -12.76 2.42
CA GLU A 45 -1.66 -13.43 1.39
C GLU A 45 -0.32 -12.72 1.13
N GLN A 46 -0.26 -11.39 1.29
CA GLN A 46 0.96 -10.59 1.07
C GLN A 46 1.90 -10.51 2.27
N ILE A 47 1.41 -10.72 3.50
CA ILE A 47 2.22 -10.59 4.72
C ILE A 47 3.52 -11.40 4.66
N PRO A 48 3.54 -12.69 4.24
CA PRO A 48 4.77 -13.48 4.19
C PRO A 48 5.84 -12.89 3.27
N ASP A 49 5.43 -12.36 2.11
CA ASP A 49 6.35 -11.74 1.15
C ASP A 49 6.85 -10.39 1.67
N LEU A 50 5.98 -9.60 2.31
CA LEU A 50 6.39 -8.36 2.97
C LEU A 50 7.42 -8.63 4.06
N VAL A 51 7.21 -9.63 4.91
CA VAL A 51 8.18 -10.03 5.95
C VAL A 51 9.52 -10.41 5.31
N ALA A 52 9.52 -11.19 4.22
CA ALA A 52 10.75 -11.52 3.51
C ALA A 52 11.45 -10.26 2.97
N GLN A 53 10.71 -9.30 2.43
CA GLN A 53 11.26 -8.02 1.97
C GLN A 53 11.83 -7.18 3.12
N VAL A 54 11.14 -7.10 4.27
CA VAL A 54 11.65 -6.42 5.47
C VAL A 54 12.98 -7.01 5.87
N VAL A 55 13.09 -8.34 5.94
CA VAL A 55 14.35 -9.03 6.29
C VAL A 55 15.47 -8.67 5.34
N LEU A 56 15.20 -8.56 4.03
CA LEU A 56 16.17 -8.16 3.02
C LEU A 56 16.58 -6.67 3.12
N THR A 57 15.74 -5.81 3.67
CA THR A 57 16.03 -4.37 3.83
C THR A 57 16.71 -4.01 5.15
N ILE A 58 16.84 -4.96 6.10
CA ILE A 58 17.57 -4.73 7.36
C ILE A 58 19.01 -4.35 7.06
N GLY A 59 19.41 -3.15 7.49
CA GLY A 59 20.78 -2.63 7.31
C GLY A 59 21.11 -2.17 5.88
N ALA A 60 20.21 -2.33 4.91
CA ALA A 60 20.40 -1.81 3.57
C ALA A 60 20.20 -0.26 3.55
N PRO A 61 20.98 0.50 2.77
CA PRO A 61 20.72 1.92 2.53
C PRO A 61 19.40 2.10 1.75
N ASN A 62 18.71 3.23 1.93
CA ASN A 62 17.49 3.50 1.14
C ASN A 62 17.84 3.69 -0.34
N PRO A 63 17.10 3.05 -1.27
CA PRO A 63 17.27 3.31 -2.69
C PRO A 63 16.81 4.73 -3.02
N GLY A 64 17.77 5.61 -3.33
CA GLY A 64 17.53 7.03 -3.63
C GLY A 64 18.19 8.01 -2.64
N ASP A 65 18.75 7.52 -1.53
CA ASP A 65 19.75 8.29 -0.80
C ASP A 65 21.03 8.29 -1.65
N GLU A 66 21.13 9.24 -2.58
CA GLU A 66 22.44 9.64 -3.08
C GLU A 66 23.33 9.85 -1.86
N VAL A 67 24.51 9.23 -1.88
CA VAL A 67 25.48 9.25 -0.80
C VAL A 67 26.08 10.66 -0.68
N GLY A 68 25.24 11.63 -0.33
CA GLY A 68 25.67 12.88 0.24
C GLY A 68 26.36 12.50 1.54
N ARG A 69 27.69 12.53 1.53
CA ARG A 69 28.54 12.35 2.71
C ARG A 69 28.20 13.45 3.72
N THR A 70 27.12 13.29 4.46
CA THR A 70 26.93 14.02 5.70
C THR A 70 28.00 13.49 6.65
N PRO A 71 28.88 14.36 7.19
CA PRO A 71 29.91 13.93 8.12
C PRO A 71 29.21 13.23 9.29
N ARG A 72 29.54 11.96 9.50
CA ARG A 72 29.02 11.16 10.62
C ARG A 72 29.42 11.88 11.92
N VAL A 73 28.43 12.45 12.60
CA VAL A 73 28.63 12.96 13.95
C VAL A 73 28.84 11.72 14.86
N PRO A 74 29.92 11.66 15.64
CA PRO A 74 30.13 10.57 16.59
C PRO A 74 28.94 10.50 17.56
N GLY A 75 28.19 9.39 17.52
CA GLY A 75 27.03 9.15 18.38
C GLY A 75 25.64 9.20 17.72
N SER A 76 25.54 9.49 16.41
CA SER A 76 24.24 9.65 15.76
C SER A 76 23.74 8.37 15.04
N ARG A 77 22.66 7.80 15.59
CA ARG A 77 21.78 6.71 15.10
C ARG A 77 22.40 5.31 14.99
N PRO A 78 21.78 4.28 15.62
CA PRO A 78 22.17 2.90 15.38
C PRO A 78 22.03 2.57 13.88
N PRO A 79 22.90 1.72 13.32
CA PRO A 79 22.88 1.34 11.90
C PRO A 79 21.62 0.55 11.51
N ILE A 80 20.80 0.14 12.48
CA ILE A 80 19.59 -0.64 12.30
C ILE A 80 18.43 0.12 12.94
N ASP A 81 17.33 0.22 12.21
CA ASP A 81 16.07 0.74 12.73
C ASP A 81 15.50 -0.24 13.76
N LEU A 82 15.53 0.14 15.03
CA LEU A 82 15.03 -0.69 16.13
C LEU A 82 13.55 -1.03 15.96
N GLY A 83 12.77 -0.14 15.34
CA GLY A 83 11.35 -0.41 15.06
C GLY A 83 11.13 -1.56 14.07
N VAL A 84 12.07 -1.78 13.15
CA VAL A 84 12.03 -2.94 12.23
C VAL A 84 12.34 -4.23 12.96
N LEU A 85 13.29 -4.20 13.92
CA LEU A 85 13.58 -5.37 14.75
C LEU A 85 12.38 -5.70 15.65
N ASP A 86 11.76 -4.69 16.26
CA ASP A 86 10.56 -4.86 17.09
C ASP A 86 9.40 -5.45 16.28
N LEU A 87 9.24 -5.04 15.02
CA LEU A 87 8.22 -5.58 14.11
C LEU A 87 8.42 -7.07 13.82
N LEU A 88 9.67 -7.52 13.71
CA LEU A 88 10.02 -8.89 13.36
C LEU A 88 10.24 -9.81 14.57
N ARG A 89 10.15 -9.28 15.80
CA ARG A 89 10.36 -10.07 17.02
C ARG A 89 9.40 -11.25 17.09
N THR A 90 9.97 -12.45 17.01
CA THR A 90 9.32 -13.73 17.28
C THR A 90 9.51 -14.05 18.76
N HIS A 91 8.69 -13.43 19.62
CA HIS A 91 8.56 -13.75 21.05
C HIS A 91 9.89 -13.98 21.82
N ASP A 92 10.40 -12.97 22.53
CA ASP A 92 11.30 -13.23 23.66
C ASP A 92 10.42 -13.36 24.91
N HIS A 93 10.55 -14.43 25.69
CA HIS A 93 9.66 -14.70 26.83
C HIS A 93 9.97 -13.84 28.07
N ARG A 94 10.65 -12.69 27.91
CA ARG A 94 11.29 -11.97 29.01
C ARG A 94 10.73 -10.57 29.33
N ASP A 95 9.98 -9.91 28.44
CA ASP A 95 9.25 -8.69 28.84
C ASP A 95 7.74 -8.95 28.99
N GLU A 96 7.18 -8.45 30.09
CA GLU A 96 5.77 -8.59 30.46
C GLU A 96 4.81 -7.77 29.55
N ASP A 97 5.35 -6.98 28.60
CA ASP A 97 4.59 -6.03 27.76
C ASP A 97 4.52 -6.42 26.26
N HIS A 98 4.78 -7.69 25.94
CA HIS A 98 4.83 -8.19 24.55
C HIS A 98 3.48 -8.39 23.86
N SER A 99 2.35 -8.04 24.49
CA SER A 99 1.00 -8.17 23.90
C SER A 99 0.82 -7.33 22.63
N SER A 100 1.70 -6.37 22.37
CA SER A 100 1.64 -5.50 21.19
C SER A 100 2.40 -6.01 19.95
N ALA A 101 3.17 -7.10 20.05
CA ALA A 101 3.99 -7.56 18.93
C ALA A 101 3.12 -8.01 17.74
N PRO A 102 3.38 -7.54 16.51
CA PRO A 102 2.53 -7.82 15.34
C PRO A 102 2.29 -9.31 15.07
N LEU A 103 3.29 -10.16 15.24
CA LEU A 103 3.14 -11.60 15.04
C LEU A 103 2.23 -12.23 16.11
N ILE A 104 2.32 -11.76 17.37
CA ILE A 104 1.46 -12.22 18.47
C ILE A 104 0.01 -11.82 18.19
N ARG A 105 -0.23 -10.56 17.80
CA ARG A 105 -1.55 -10.06 17.38
C ARG A 105 -2.13 -10.90 16.24
N LEU A 106 -1.31 -11.28 15.24
CA LEU A 106 -1.75 -12.16 14.16
C LEU A 106 -2.13 -13.57 14.68
N GLY A 107 -1.36 -14.11 15.61
CA GLY A 107 -1.68 -15.38 16.29
C GLY A 107 -2.96 -15.32 17.12
N GLU A 108 -3.25 -14.19 17.75
CA GLU A 108 -4.52 -13.94 18.44
C GLU A 108 -5.69 -13.92 17.46
N CYS A 109 -5.55 -13.26 16.30
CA CYS A 109 -6.53 -13.34 15.23
C CYS A 109 -6.77 -14.80 14.78
N SER A 110 -5.70 -15.56 14.54
CA SER A 110 -5.81 -16.98 14.16
C SER A 110 -6.56 -17.80 15.21
N ARG A 111 -6.23 -17.59 16.48
CA ARG A 111 -6.85 -18.31 17.60
C ARG A 111 -8.33 -17.95 17.75
N LEU A 112 -8.67 -16.67 17.67
CA LEU A 112 -10.06 -16.19 17.72
C LEU A 112 -10.88 -16.82 16.60
N VAL A 113 -10.37 -16.77 15.36
CA VAL A 113 -11.02 -17.41 14.20
C VAL A 113 -11.26 -18.90 14.47
N TRP A 114 -10.23 -19.64 14.86
CA TRP A 114 -10.35 -21.08 15.11
C TRP A 114 -11.37 -21.40 16.21
N GLN A 115 -11.40 -20.61 17.28
CA GLN A 115 -12.36 -20.75 18.39
C GLN A 115 -13.80 -20.45 17.96
N SER A 116 -14.02 -19.65 16.94
CA SER A 116 -15.36 -19.34 16.43
C SER A 116 -15.87 -20.36 15.40
N LEU A 117 -14.99 -21.16 14.80
CA LEU A 117 -15.37 -22.24 13.89
C LEU A 117 -16.13 -23.37 14.60
N ASP A 118 -17.05 -24.01 13.88
CA ASP A 118 -17.71 -25.23 14.34
C ASP A 118 -16.79 -26.46 14.30
N VAL A 119 -17.29 -27.60 14.78
CA VAL A 119 -16.48 -28.84 14.88
C VAL A 119 -16.01 -29.33 13.51
N GLU A 120 -16.84 -29.21 12.47
CA GLU A 120 -16.51 -29.69 11.13
C GLU A 120 -15.47 -28.77 10.46
N ALA A 121 -15.69 -27.46 10.55
CA ALA A 121 -14.78 -26.44 10.06
C ALA A 121 -13.39 -26.53 10.74
N ARG A 122 -13.34 -26.77 12.06
CA ARG A 122 -12.06 -26.99 12.77
C ARG A 122 -11.33 -28.25 12.33
N GLN A 123 -12.04 -29.30 11.90
CA GLN A 123 -11.42 -30.50 11.34
C GLN A 123 -10.84 -30.24 9.95
N ARG A 124 -11.53 -29.44 9.13
CA ARG A 124 -11.04 -29.02 7.80
C ARG A 124 -9.88 -28.02 7.89
N HIS A 125 -9.90 -27.17 8.90
CA HIS A 125 -8.92 -26.11 9.14
C HIS A 125 -8.30 -26.26 10.55
N PRO A 126 -7.47 -27.29 10.78
CA PRO A 126 -6.82 -27.46 12.06
C PRO A 126 -5.95 -26.24 12.38
N GLN A 127 -5.97 -25.79 13.64
CA GLN A 127 -5.13 -24.67 14.06
C GLN A 127 -3.66 -25.01 13.84
N PRO A 128 -2.84 -24.07 13.34
CA PRO A 128 -1.40 -24.26 13.30
C PRO A 128 -0.86 -24.63 14.68
N CYS A 129 -0.05 -25.70 14.74
CA CYS A 129 0.62 -26.13 15.95
C CYS A 129 2.12 -25.85 15.87
N GLY A 130 2.74 -25.53 17.01
CA GLY A 130 4.17 -25.24 17.10
C GLY A 130 4.48 -23.78 17.41
N GLU A 131 5.69 -23.36 17.06
CA GLU A 131 6.14 -21.97 17.23
C GLU A 131 5.40 -21.04 16.26
N LEU A 132 5.06 -19.86 16.77
CA LEU A 132 4.33 -18.85 16.01
C LEU A 132 5.20 -18.32 14.87
N ALA A 133 4.71 -18.40 13.62
CA ALA A 133 5.47 -18.02 12.44
C ALA A 133 4.60 -17.25 11.44
N TRP A 134 5.14 -16.13 10.94
CA TRP A 134 4.46 -15.23 9.99
C TRP A 134 3.78 -15.93 8.82
N ARG A 135 4.54 -16.81 8.13
CA ARG A 135 4.04 -17.52 6.96
C ARG A 135 2.90 -18.47 7.33
N THR A 136 3.07 -19.23 8.40
CA THR A 136 2.09 -20.24 8.84
C THR A 136 0.77 -19.57 9.22
N GLU A 137 0.83 -18.55 10.08
CA GLU A 137 -0.38 -17.86 10.58
C GLU A 137 -1.10 -17.09 9.46
N ALA A 138 -0.38 -16.30 8.67
CA ALA A 138 -0.98 -15.49 7.63
C ALA A 138 -1.61 -16.36 6.52
N SER A 139 -0.91 -17.43 6.10
CA SER A 139 -1.44 -18.35 5.09
C SER A 139 -2.63 -19.16 5.61
N TRP A 140 -2.61 -19.58 6.87
CA TRP A 140 -3.74 -20.29 7.48
C TRP A 140 -4.98 -19.37 7.56
N LEU A 141 -4.82 -18.15 8.09
CA LEU A 141 -5.89 -17.16 8.17
C LEU A 141 -6.46 -16.82 6.78
N ALA A 142 -5.61 -16.57 5.79
CA ALA A 142 -6.05 -16.27 4.43
C ALA A 142 -6.93 -17.39 3.84
N ASN A 143 -6.58 -18.65 4.10
CA ASN A 143 -7.30 -19.81 3.60
C ASN A 143 -8.68 -19.96 4.25
N VAL A 144 -8.78 -19.77 5.57
CA VAL A 144 -10.03 -19.96 6.32
C VAL A 144 -10.94 -18.72 6.34
N TRP A 145 -10.42 -17.54 5.96
CA TRP A 145 -11.09 -16.25 6.15
C TRP A 145 -12.52 -16.20 5.60
N SER A 146 -12.76 -16.70 4.38
CA SER A 146 -14.09 -16.67 3.75
C SER A 146 -15.13 -17.47 4.52
N GLU A 147 -14.72 -18.56 5.18
CA GLU A 147 -15.60 -19.38 6.00
C GLU A 147 -15.77 -18.78 7.40
N ALA A 148 -14.70 -18.25 7.98
CA ALA A 148 -14.74 -17.54 9.26
C ALA A 148 -15.75 -16.39 9.25
N GLN A 149 -15.85 -15.65 8.14
CA GLN A 149 -16.81 -14.55 7.97
C GLN A 149 -18.28 -14.99 8.11
N LEU A 150 -18.60 -16.28 7.98
CA LEU A 150 -19.96 -16.80 8.13
C LEU A 150 -20.35 -17.03 9.59
N VAL A 151 -19.36 -17.18 10.48
CA VAL A 151 -19.58 -17.57 11.89
C VAL A 151 -19.14 -16.50 12.89
N LEU A 152 -18.23 -15.61 12.49
CA LEU A 152 -17.79 -14.49 13.33
C LEU A 152 -18.89 -13.44 13.46
N ASP A 153 -18.94 -12.78 14.61
CA ASP A 153 -19.77 -11.59 14.77
C ASP A 153 -19.11 -10.35 14.13
N LEU A 154 -19.88 -9.27 14.01
CA LEU A 154 -19.41 -8.02 13.39
C LEU A 154 -18.26 -7.37 14.16
N ALA A 155 -18.22 -7.51 15.49
CA ALA A 155 -17.19 -6.88 16.31
C ALA A 155 -15.85 -7.60 16.14
N ASP A 156 -15.86 -8.92 16.15
CA ASP A 156 -14.68 -9.76 15.91
C ASP A 156 -14.14 -9.55 14.49
N MET A 157 -15.03 -9.50 13.48
CA MET A 157 -14.61 -9.19 12.11
C MET A 157 -13.96 -7.81 12.01
N ASP A 158 -14.61 -6.76 12.51
CA ASP A 158 -14.07 -5.39 12.48
C ASP A 158 -12.71 -5.29 13.19
N TRP A 159 -12.54 -6.01 14.31
CA TRP A 159 -11.28 -6.07 15.04
C TRP A 159 -10.20 -6.74 14.18
N ILE A 160 -10.41 -7.99 13.72
CA ILE A 160 -9.43 -8.73 12.91
C ILE A 160 -9.03 -7.94 11.65
N GLU A 161 -9.99 -7.33 10.95
CA GLU A 161 -9.68 -6.50 9.78
C GLU A 161 -8.80 -5.30 10.11
N SER A 162 -9.02 -4.67 11.28
CA SER A 162 -8.17 -3.57 11.73
C SER A 162 -6.76 -4.05 12.06
N GLU A 163 -6.63 -5.15 12.79
CA GLU A 163 -5.36 -5.78 13.17
C GLU A 163 -4.53 -6.13 11.92
N VAL A 164 -5.12 -6.87 10.98
CA VAL A 164 -4.46 -7.29 9.73
C VAL A 164 -4.03 -6.07 8.92
N ARG A 165 -4.87 -5.04 8.84
CA ARG A 165 -4.55 -3.80 8.13
C ARG A 165 -3.37 -3.05 8.78
N GLU A 166 -3.33 -2.96 10.09
CA GLU A 166 -2.25 -2.30 10.82
C GLU A 166 -0.92 -3.05 10.66
N ILE A 167 -0.94 -4.38 10.83
CA ILE A 167 0.21 -5.26 10.62
C ILE A 167 0.75 -5.11 9.20
N HIS A 168 -0.14 -5.18 8.20
CA HIS A 168 0.23 -5.03 6.79
C HIS A 168 0.82 -3.66 6.49
N ALA A 169 0.23 -2.58 6.99
CA ALA A 169 0.73 -1.22 6.81
C ALA A 169 2.13 -1.05 7.44
N ALA A 170 2.33 -1.60 8.64
CA ALA A 170 3.61 -1.55 9.34
C ALA A 170 4.70 -2.33 8.57
N LEU A 171 4.39 -3.54 8.09
CA LEU A 171 5.29 -4.35 7.27
C LEU A 171 5.62 -3.68 5.93
N ARG A 172 4.65 -3.08 5.25
CA ARG A 172 4.91 -2.31 4.02
C ARG A 172 5.84 -1.14 4.25
N SER A 173 5.62 -0.40 5.34
CA SER A 173 6.48 0.71 5.75
C SER A 173 7.91 0.24 6.02
N ALA A 174 8.06 -0.83 6.81
CA ALA A 174 9.37 -1.42 7.14
C ALA A 174 10.08 -2.04 5.92
N ALA A 175 9.32 -2.62 4.98
CA ALA A 175 9.85 -3.13 3.72
C ALA A 175 10.28 -2.00 2.78
N ARG A 176 10.06 -0.74 3.15
CA ARG A 176 10.35 0.46 2.35
C ARG A 176 9.69 0.39 0.97
N LEU A 177 8.63 -0.40 0.85
CA LEU A 177 7.81 -0.43 -0.34
C LEU A 177 7.07 0.89 -0.36
N ARG A 178 7.45 1.76 -1.29
CA ARG A 178 6.81 3.06 -1.47
C ARG A 178 5.30 2.86 -1.44
N ARG A 179 4.63 3.66 -0.61
CA ARG A 179 3.18 3.80 -0.66
C ARG A 179 2.84 4.08 -2.12
N GLU A 180 1.84 3.38 -2.63
CA GLU A 180 1.32 3.66 -3.96
C GLU A 180 1.10 5.17 -4.05
N PRO A 181 1.68 5.82 -5.06
CA PRO A 181 1.68 7.26 -5.07
C PRO A 181 0.25 7.73 -5.09
N ALA A 182 -0.11 8.61 -4.15
CA ALA A 182 -1.44 9.24 -4.16
C ALA A 182 -1.73 9.95 -5.49
N TYR A 183 -0.67 10.26 -6.26
CA TYR A 183 -0.72 10.93 -7.55
C TYR A 183 0.23 10.25 -8.54
N ALA A 184 -0.32 9.64 -9.58
CA ALA A 184 0.47 9.08 -10.69
C ALA A 184 0.82 10.17 -11.71
N CYS A 185 2.03 10.12 -12.26
CA CYS A 185 2.47 11.08 -13.26
C CYS A 185 1.74 10.85 -14.59
N PRO A 186 1.12 11.88 -15.19
CA PRO A 186 0.42 11.72 -16.47
C PRO A 186 1.36 11.41 -17.66
N ARG A 187 2.69 11.56 -17.49
CA ARG A 187 3.67 11.24 -18.54
C ARG A 187 4.24 9.83 -18.46
N CYS A 188 4.54 9.35 -17.27
CA CYS A 188 5.28 8.10 -17.09
C CYS A 188 4.63 7.13 -16.10
N ALA A 189 3.44 7.44 -15.58
CA ALA A 189 2.78 6.75 -14.47
C ALA A 189 3.62 6.67 -13.17
N GLY A 190 4.79 7.30 -13.15
CA GLY A 190 5.68 7.35 -11.99
C GLY A 190 5.09 8.10 -10.81
N SER A 191 5.64 7.86 -9.63
CA SER A 191 5.14 8.48 -8.40
C SER A 191 5.33 10.00 -8.40
N MET A 192 4.27 10.76 -8.13
CA MET A 192 4.39 12.19 -7.88
C MET A 192 4.32 12.51 -6.39
N VAL A 193 5.18 13.41 -5.94
CA VAL A 193 5.28 13.89 -4.56
C VAL A 193 5.02 15.39 -4.51
N LEU A 194 4.39 15.86 -3.43
CA LEU A 194 4.26 17.30 -3.21
C LEU A 194 5.64 17.91 -2.93
N THR A 195 5.97 18.95 -3.69
CA THR A 195 7.13 19.80 -3.44
C THR A 195 7.00 20.52 -2.11
N TRP A 196 8.11 21.11 -1.63
CA TRP A 196 8.20 21.85 -0.38
C TRP A 196 7.17 22.99 -0.24
N SER A 197 6.66 23.54 -1.36
CA SER A 197 5.65 24.60 -1.34
C SER A 197 4.22 24.09 -1.16
N GLY A 198 3.99 22.79 -1.25
CA GLY A 198 2.66 22.15 -1.18
C GLY A 198 1.74 22.46 -2.37
N SER A 199 2.24 23.12 -3.42
CA SER A 199 1.45 23.63 -4.55
C SER A 199 1.86 23.07 -5.92
N VAL A 200 2.88 22.21 -5.92
CA VAL A 200 3.37 21.54 -7.12
C VAL A 200 3.60 20.08 -6.77
N LEU A 201 3.02 19.18 -7.55
CA LEU A 201 3.39 17.78 -7.60
C LEU A 201 4.59 17.64 -8.52
N GLU A 202 5.65 16.99 -8.06
CA GLU A 202 6.81 16.66 -8.86
C GLU A 202 6.92 15.14 -8.99
N CYS A 203 6.96 14.65 -10.22
CA CYS A 203 7.25 13.25 -10.47
C CYS A 203 8.68 12.93 -10.08
N VAL A 204 8.86 11.91 -9.23
CA VAL A 204 10.18 11.46 -8.77
C VAL A 204 11.02 10.94 -9.93
N ASP A 205 10.40 10.30 -10.92
CA ASP A 205 11.10 9.60 -11.99
C ASP A 205 11.48 10.52 -13.16
N CYS A 206 10.53 11.32 -13.65
CA CYS A 206 10.75 12.15 -14.84
C CYS A 206 10.81 13.66 -14.56
N ARG A 207 10.76 14.07 -13.28
CA ARG A 207 10.77 15.48 -12.83
C ARG A 207 9.65 16.33 -13.45
N HIS A 208 8.61 15.70 -13.99
CA HIS A 208 7.42 16.39 -14.45
C HIS A 208 6.78 17.11 -13.26
N THR A 209 6.64 18.42 -13.36
CA THR A 209 5.92 19.22 -12.37
C THR A 209 4.50 19.47 -12.85
N GLU A 210 3.53 19.03 -12.08
CA GLU A 210 2.13 19.40 -12.26
C GLU A 210 1.76 20.41 -11.19
N ARG A 211 1.25 21.56 -11.62
CA ARG A 211 0.83 22.60 -10.69
C ARG A 211 -0.52 22.20 -10.13
N THR A 212 -0.47 21.50 -9.00
CA THR A 212 -1.63 21.23 -8.16
C THR A 212 -1.98 22.50 -7.41
N ASP A 213 -2.66 23.42 -8.10
CA ASP A 213 -3.32 24.56 -7.46
C ASP A 213 -4.54 24.10 -6.63
N LEU A 214 -4.43 22.94 -5.98
CA LEU A 214 -5.47 22.29 -5.18
C LEU A 214 -5.90 23.20 -4.04
N GLU A 215 -4.94 23.91 -3.45
CA GLU A 215 -5.26 24.91 -2.43
C GLU A 215 -6.13 26.04 -3.00
N SER A 216 -5.73 26.74 -4.06
CA SER A 216 -6.59 27.81 -4.59
C SER A 216 -7.90 27.27 -5.16
N ARG A 217 -7.88 26.06 -5.74
CA ARG A 217 -9.05 25.38 -6.32
C ARG A 217 -10.07 24.95 -5.29
N TYR A 218 -9.66 24.53 -4.09
CA TYR A 218 -10.56 23.94 -3.10
C TYR A 218 -10.71 24.75 -1.81
N ARG A 219 -9.68 25.48 -1.36
CA ARG A 219 -9.70 26.25 -0.11
C ARG A 219 -10.81 27.30 -0.07
N ARG A 220 -11.15 27.88 -1.24
CA ARG A 220 -12.22 28.89 -1.38
C ARG A 220 -13.49 28.35 -2.03
N ARG A 221 -13.56 27.05 -2.30
CA ARG A 221 -14.70 26.47 -3.01
C ARG A 221 -15.87 26.28 -2.04
N SER A 222 -17.07 26.61 -2.51
CA SER A 222 -18.30 26.38 -1.75
C SER A 222 -18.49 24.90 -1.40
N PRO A 223 -19.26 24.59 -0.34
CA PRO A 223 -19.60 23.21 -0.01
C PRO A 223 -20.23 22.51 -1.21
N MET A 224 -19.93 21.23 -1.36
CA MET A 224 -20.48 20.40 -2.43
C MET A 224 -21.29 19.24 -1.85
N PRO A 225 -22.37 18.80 -2.55
CA PRO A 225 -23.11 17.61 -2.18
C PRO A 225 -22.23 16.35 -2.23
N THR A 226 -22.64 15.33 -1.48
CA THR A 226 -21.87 14.08 -1.32
C THR A 226 -21.53 13.44 -2.67
N SER A 227 -22.48 13.41 -3.59
CA SER A 227 -22.32 12.85 -4.94
C SER A 227 -21.19 13.54 -5.73
N LEU A 228 -21.12 14.88 -5.70
CA LEU A 228 -20.07 15.64 -6.37
C LEU A 228 -18.71 15.48 -5.68
N ILE A 229 -18.66 15.42 -4.36
CA ILE A 229 -17.41 15.16 -3.62
C ILE A 229 -16.82 13.81 -4.00
N VAL A 230 -17.65 12.75 -4.03
CA VAL A 230 -17.21 11.40 -4.40
C VAL A 230 -16.69 11.37 -5.83
N SER A 231 -17.39 12.03 -6.77
CA SER A 231 -16.92 12.14 -8.15
C SER A 231 -15.58 12.85 -8.24
N GLU A 232 -15.47 14.05 -7.65
CA GLU A 232 -14.27 14.90 -7.72
C GLU A 232 -13.04 14.23 -7.09
N PHE A 233 -13.21 13.54 -5.95
CA PHE A 233 -12.10 12.93 -5.18
C PHE A 233 -12.05 11.40 -5.30
N SER A 234 -12.70 10.84 -6.32
CA SER A 234 -12.68 9.40 -6.61
C SER A 234 -11.25 8.87 -6.77
N HIS A 235 -10.39 9.63 -7.46
CA HIS A 235 -8.96 9.34 -7.64
C HIS A 235 -8.15 9.30 -6.33
N LEU A 236 -8.65 9.88 -5.24
CA LEU A 236 -8.05 9.80 -3.89
C LEU A 236 -8.68 8.68 -3.03
N GLY A 237 -9.50 7.82 -3.63
CA GLY A 237 -10.23 6.75 -2.95
C GLY A 237 -11.31 7.28 -2.00
N VAL A 238 -11.87 8.47 -2.25
CA VAL A 238 -13.00 9.01 -1.49
C VAL A 238 -14.28 8.37 -2.00
N THR A 239 -14.98 7.66 -1.10
CA THR A 239 -16.27 7.02 -1.39
C THR A 239 -17.34 7.54 -0.42
N ALA A 240 -18.62 7.38 -0.78
CA ALA A 240 -19.72 7.80 0.11
C ALA A 240 -19.65 7.12 1.49
N PRO A 241 -19.43 5.78 1.61
CA PRO A 241 -19.25 5.14 2.91
C PRO A 241 -18.11 5.74 3.73
N ARG A 242 -16.99 6.09 3.08
CA ARG A 242 -15.82 6.69 3.73
C ARG A 242 -16.12 8.10 4.28
N LEU A 243 -16.83 8.93 3.52
CA LEU A 243 -17.30 10.24 3.99
C LEU A 243 -18.22 10.12 5.20
N TRP A 244 -19.16 9.17 5.18
CA TRP A 244 -20.05 8.90 6.31
C TRP A 244 -19.29 8.39 7.54
N GLN A 245 -18.28 7.53 7.34
CA GLN A 245 -17.41 7.07 8.41
C GLN A 245 -16.63 8.23 9.03
N TRP A 246 -16.06 9.13 8.22
CA TRP A 246 -15.36 10.32 8.71
C TRP A 246 -16.28 11.27 9.47
N LYS A 247 -17.49 11.50 8.98
CA LYS A 247 -18.52 12.28 9.67
C LYS A 247 -18.86 11.67 11.02
N ARG A 248 -19.13 10.35 11.07
CA ARG A 248 -19.47 9.62 12.30
C ARG A 248 -18.34 9.70 13.34
N ARG A 249 -17.09 9.65 12.88
CA ARG A 249 -15.88 9.79 13.71
C ARG A 249 -15.50 11.25 14.00
N ARG A 250 -16.33 12.23 13.61
CA ARG A 250 -16.10 13.67 13.79
C ARG A 250 -14.76 14.17 13.22
N LYS A 251 -14.28 13.51 12.16
CA LYS A 251 -13.07 13.94 11.42
C LYS A 251 -13.37 15.07 10.44
N ILE A 252 -14.59 15.13 9.92
CA ILE A 252 -15.07 16.17 9.02
C ILE A 252 -16.40 16.72 9.50
N THR A 253 -16.61 18.02 9.31
CA THR A 253 -17.86 18.71 9.60
C THR A 253 -18.68 18.88 8.32
N CYS A 254 -19.97 18.54 8.36
CA CYS A 254 -20.86 18.85 7.25
C CYS A 254 -21.15 20.36 7.23
N ALA A 255 -21.19 20.93 6.04
CA ALA A 255 -21.73 22.27 5.85
C ALA A 255 -23.25 22.27 6.06
N GLU A 256 -23.82 23.46 6.23
CA GLU A 256 -25.27 23.63 6.25
C GLU A 256 -25.87 23.12 4.94
N THR A 257 -26.81 22.19 5.07
CA THR A 257 -27.52 21.63 3.91
C THR A 257 -28.47 22.71 3.36
N PRO A 258 -28.41 23.03 2.06
CA PRO A 258 -29.35 23.95 1.43
C PRO A 258 -30.81 23.50 1.65
N ALA A 259 -31.71 24.48 1.85
CA ALA A 259 -33.11 24.20 2.11
C ALA A 259 -33.73 23.27 1.05
N GLY A 260 -34.32 22.17 1.50
CA GLY A 260 -34.94 21.16 0.63
C GLY A 260 -34.01 20.07 0.09
N SER A 261 -32.69 20.12 0.36
CA SER A 261 -31.77 19.05 -0.01
C SER A 261 -31.79 17.91 1.01
N ARG A 262 -31.80 16.66 0.51
CA ARG A 262 -31.68 15.44 1.34
C ARG A 262 -30.24 14.95 1.48
N GLU A 263 -29.31 15.51 0.72
CA GLU A 263 -27.90 15.11 0.75
C GLU A 263 -27.11 15.89 1.81
N SER A 264 -26.06 15.25 2.35
CA SER A 264 -25.07 15.97 3.17
C SER A 264 -24.10 16.73 2.27
N TRP A 265 -23.74 17.93 2.70
CA TRP A 265 -22.81 18.81 2.00
C TRP A 265 -21.49 18.87 2.78
N PHE A 266 -20.37 18.85 2.05
CA PHE A 266 -19.04 18.83 2.63
C PHE A 266 -18.16 19.91 2.00
N TRP A 267 -17.27 20.48 2.80
CA TRP A 267 -16.25 21.38 2.30
C TRP A 267 -15.18 20.59 1.54
N PRO A 268 -14.92 20.88 0.26
CA PRO A 268 -13.96 20.13 -0.54
C PRO A 268 -12.55 20.16 0.04
N TRP A 269 -12.18 21.28 0.68
CA TRP A 269 -10.89 21.45 1.34
C TRP A 269 -10.70 20.47 2.50
N ASP A 270 -11.69 20.35 3.40
CA ASP A 270 -11.62 19.43 4.53
C ASP A 270 -11.54 17.97 4.07
N VAL A 271 -12.27 17.62 3.01
CA VAL A 271 -12.19 16.28 2.40
C VAL A 271 -10.79 16.02 1.84
N LEU A 272 -10.22 16.99 1.11
CA LEU A 272 -8.89 16.88 0.52
C LEU A 272 -7.82 16.67 1.61
N LEU A 273 -7.87 17.46 2.69
CA LEU A 273 -6.91 17.35 3.80
C LEU A 273 -6.97 15.98 4.50
N LEU A 274 -8.16 15.39 4.63
CA LEU A 274 -8.34 14.06 5.21
C LEU A 274 -7.95 12.93 4.24
N ALA A 275 -8.20 13.13 2.95
CA ALA A 275 -7.85 12.16 1.91
C ALA A 275 -6.33 12.14 1.66
N SER A 276 -5.67 13.29 1.82
CA SER A 276 -4.24 13.50 1.49
C SER A 276 -3.50 14.13 2.68
N PRO A 277 -3.07 13.33 3.68
CA PRO A 277 -2.36 13.83 4.86
C PRO A 277 -1.10 14.64 4.52
N ASP A 278 -0.42 14.29 3.44
CA ASP A 278 0.81 14.97 2.99
C ASP A 278 0.54 16.44 2.61
N ILE A 279 -0.64 16.74 2.03
CA ILE A 279 -1.08 18.12 1.77
C ILE A 279 -1.32 18.84 3.09
N ALA A 280 -1.99 18.18 4.04
CA ALA A 280 -2.29 18.78 5.35
C ALA A 280 -1.01 19.15 6.10
N GLU A 281 -0.01 18.26 6.10
CA GLU A 281 1.28 18.55 6.71
C GLU A 281 2.03 19.68 6.01
N ALA A 282 2.03 19.71 4.68
CA ALA A 282 2.70 20.76 3.92
C ALA A 282 2.08 22.15 4.21
N VAL A 283 0.75 22.23 4.28
CA VAL A 283 0.03 23.46 4.62
C VAL A 283 0.32 23.88 6.06
N ALA A 284 0.21 22.96 7.03
CA ALA A 284 0.45 23.26 8.44
C ALA A 284 1.88 23.75 8.69
N ARG A 285 2.88 23.15 8.03
CA ARG A 285 4.29 23.58 8.10
C ARG A 285 4.49 24.99 7.55
N ARG A 286 3.82 25.34 6.44
CA ARG A 286 3.91 26.68 5.84
C ARG A 286 3.19 27.75 6.67
N GLU A 287 2.08 27.41 7.31
CA GLU A 287 1.34 28.36 8.17
C GLU A 287 2.01 28.58 9.54
N SER A 288 2.91 27.68 9.94
CA SER A 288 3.69 27.78 11.19
C SER A 288 5.05 28.47 11.02
N ALA A 289 5.44 28.82 9.79
CA ALA A 289 6.72 29.46 9.46
C ALA A 289 6.54 30.96 9.22
#